data_AF-A0A3D1UZM6-F1
#
_entry.id   AF-A0A3D1UZM6-F1
#
_cell.length_a   1.000
_cell.length_b   1.000
_cell.length_c   1.000
_cell.angle_alpha   90.00
_cell.angle_beta   90.00
_cell.angle_gamma   90.00
#
_symmetry.space_group_name_H-M   'P 1'
#
loop_
_entity.id
_entity.type
_entity.pdbx_description
1 polymer ?
#
loop_
_entity_poly.entity_id
_entity_poly.type
_entity_poly.pdbx_seq_one_letter_code
_entity_poly.pdbx_strand_id
1 'polypeptide(L)'
;MSYTGSPEPIQDQVWRLLSPRGGAVTDGLRLAAINTVCIIAALILLAVASLVNRLINVIIPLPFLVTAVLLVIVLTAVGVVIWYRYAGLYVRVARGSGRAVKPDVLGGVAGLPFAAIALFMLAAALLQILLGIISFSSDRLIDALRQAGFSGFFFALCAANIAVARAASTKEA
;
A
#
# COMPACT_ATOMS: atom_id res chain seq x y z
N MET A 1 -15.04 39.49 19.25
CA MET A 1 -14.71 38.11 18.87
C MET A 1 -15.49 37.79 17.59
N SER A 2 -14.84 37.86 16.43
CA SER A 2 -15.48 37.60 15.13
C SER A 2 -15.44 36.09 14.85
N TYR A 3 -16.59 35.42 14.94
CA TYR A 3 -16.80 34.05 14.44
C TYR A 3 -16.96 34.11 12.92
N THR A 4 -15.88 34.37 12.20
CA THR A 4 -15.81 34.19 10.75
C THR A 4 -14.98 32.95 10.46
N GLY A 5 -15.51 31.79 10.84
CA GLY A 5 -14.96 30.49 10.50
C GLY A 5 -15.94 29.81 9.56
N SER A 6 -15.80 30.04 8.25
CA SER A 6 -16.41 29.18 7.24
C SER A 6 -16.10 27.71 7.58
N PRO A 7 -17.07 26.78 7.49
CA PRO A 7 -16.85 25.39 7.87
C PRO A 7 -15.64 24.86 7.11
N GLU A 8 -14.62 24.39 7.85
CA GLU A 8 -13.42 23.84 7.24
C GLU A 8 -13.83 22.74 6.25
N PRO A 9 -13.27 22.71 5.03
CA PRO A 9 -13.52 21.66 4.07
C PRO A 9 -13.36 20.29 4.72
N ILE A 10 -14.26 19.36 4.44
CA ILE A 10 -14.23 17.99 5.02
C ILE A 10 -12.84 17.34 4.84
N GLN A 11 -12.17 17.63 3.72
CA GLN A 11 -10.79 17.18 3.47
C GLN A 11 -9.83 17.61 4.60
N ASP A 12 -9.86 18.87 5.01
CA ASP A 12 -8.95 19.40 6.04
C ASP A 12 -9.26 18.82 7.43
N GLN A 13 -10.53 18.53 7.71
CA GLN A 13 -10.94 17.86 8.95
C GLN A 13 -10.41 16.41 9.02
N VAL A 14 -10.50 15.67 7.92
CA VAL A 14 -9.98 14.29 7.84
C VAL A 14 -8.46 14.26 8.02
N TRP A 15 -7.73 15.16 7.36
CA TRP A 15 -6.28 15.25 7.50
C TRP A 15 -5.82 15.71 8.89
N ARG A 16 -6.61 16.55 9.57
CA ARG A 16 -6.37 16.89 10.99
C ARG A 16 -6.63 15.74 11.94
N LEU A 17 -7.65 14.92 11.70
CA LEU A 17 -7.89 13.70 12.50
C LEU A 17 -6.74 12.70 12.33
N LEU A 18 -6.20 12.62 11.11
CA LEU A 18 -5.04 11.80 10.75
C LEU A 18 -3.70 12.47 11.06
N SER A 19 -3.69 13.66 11.68
CA SER A 19 -2.43 14.35 11.97
C SER A 19 -1.52 13.46 12.82
N PRO A 20 -0.23 13.33 12.49
CA PRO A 20 0.70 12.56 13.29
C PRO A 20 0.75 13.14 14.71
N ARG A 21 0.56 12.28 15.71
CA ARG A 21 0.55 12.68 17.14
C ARG A 21 1.76 12.10 17.88
N GLY A 22 2.48 11.18 17.25
CA GLY A 22 3.53 10.39 17.86
C GLY A 22 4.93 10.75 17.37
N GLY A 23 5.82 9.77 17.49
CA GLY A 23 7.13 9.77 16.82
C GLY A 23 7.10 8.85 15.60
N ALA A 24 8.21 8.78 14.87
CA ALA A 24 8.32 8.01 13.62
C ALA A 24 7.76 6.58 13.71
N VAL A 25 7.99 5.88 14.82
CA VAL A 25 7.53 4.49 15.01
C VAL A 25 6.03 4.41 15.24
N THR A 26 5.47 5.23 16.14
CA THR A 26 4.04 5.17 16.48
C THR A 26 3.16 5.68 15.35
N ASP A 27 3.58 6.72 14.63
CA ASP A 27 2.90 7.17 13.42
C ASP A 27 3.12 6.18 12.26
N GLY A 28 4.29 5.54 12.17
CA GLY A 28 4.56 4.45 11.24
C GLY A 28 3.64 3.24 11.47
N LEU A 29 3.35 2.88 12.72
CA LEU A 29 2.42 1.79 13.07
C LEU A 29 0.96 2.15 12.71
N ARG A 30 0.53 3.39 12.95
CA ARG A 30 -0.79 3.86 12.52
C ARG A 30 -0.94 3.75 11.01
N LEU A 31 0.10 4.15 10.30
CA LEU A 31 0.16 4.05 8.86
C LEU A 31 0.18 2.60 8.37
N ALA A 32 0.88 1.69 9.05
CA ALA A 32 0.83 0.26 8.77
C ALA A 32 -0.60 -0.28 8.91
N ALA A 33 -1.34 0.15 9.95
CA ALA A 33 -2.74 -0.22 10.11
C ALA A 33 -3.62 0.32 8.98
N ILE A 34 -3.43 1.58 8.58
CA ILE A 34 -4.15 2.18 7.44
C ILE A 34 -3.82 1.42 6.14
N ASN A 35 -2.54 1.15 5.86
CA ASN A 35 -2.11 0.38 4.71
C ASN A 35 -2.75 -1.02 4.72
N THR A 36 -2.85 -1.67 5.87
CA THR A 36 -3.53 -2.97 6.01
C THR A 36 -5.01 -2.88 5.63
N VAL A 37 -5.73 -1.86 6.11
CA VAL A 37 -7.14 -1.63 5.74
C VAL A 37 -7.27 -1.35 4.24
N CYS A 38 -6.37 -0.54 3.67
CA CYS A 38 -6.34 -0.26 2.24
C CYS A 38 -6.07 -1.51 1.40
N ILE A 39 -5.17 -2.40 1.83
CA ILE A 39 -4.92 -3.70 1.18
C ILE A 39 -6.20 -4.53 1.18
N ILE A 40 -6.87 -4.64 2.33
CA ILE A 40 -8.14 -5.39 2.43
C ILE A 40 -9.19 -4.80 1.49
N ALA A 41 -9.35 -3.48 1.47
CA ALA A 41 -10.28 -2.80 0.57
C ALA A 41 -9.92 -3.04 -0.91
N ALA A 42 -8.65 -2.99 -1.27
CA ALA A 42 -8.17 -3.27 -2.63
C ALA A 42 -8.48 -4.71 -3.06
N LEU A 43 -8.30 -5.68 -2.16
CA LEU A 43 -8.64 -7.08 -2.41
C LEU A 43 -10.16 -7.28 -2.59
N ILE A 44 -10.98 -6.61 -1.78
CA ILE A 44 -12.45 -6.62 -1.94
C ILE A 44 -12.83 -6.02 -3.30
N LEU A 45 -12.26 -4.88 -3.68
CA LEU A 45 -12.52 -4.24 -4.97
C LEU A 45 -12.09 -5.13 -6.14
N LEU A 46 -10.97 -5.83 -6.03
CA LEU A 46 -10.54 -6.83 -7.03
C LEU A 46 -11.52 -8.01 -7.11
N ALA A 47 -12.04 -8.49 -5.99
CA ALA A 47 -13.05 -9.56 -5.97
C ALA A 47 -14.37 -9.10 -6.62
N VAL A 48 -14.83 -7.88 -6.31
CA VAL A 48 -16.01 -7.28 -6.94
C VAL A 48 -15.77 -7.08 -8.44
N ALA A 49 -14.61 -6.54 -8.83
CA ALA A 49 -14.24 -6.38 -10.24
C ALA A 49 -14.19 -7.73 -10.98
N SER A 50 -13.74 -8.80 -10.32
CA SER A 50 -13.77 -10.16 -10.88
C SER A 50 -15.19 -10.66 -11.11
N LEU A 51 -16.09 -10.46 -10.14
CA LEU A 51 -17.50 -10.82 -10.26
C LEU A 51 -18.19 -10.04 -11.39
N VAL A 52 -17.95 -8.72 -11.45
CA VAL A 52 -18.47 -7.86 -12.52
C VAL A 52 -17.88 -8.26 -13.87
N ASN A 53 -16.58 -8.55 -13.95
CA ASN A 53 -15.97 -9.02 -15.19
C ASN A 53 -16.58 -10.34 -15.65
N ARG A 54 -16.91 -11.27 -14.74
CA ARG A 54 -17.64 -12.51 -15.10
C ARG A 54 -19.03 -12.21 -15.66
N LEU A 55 -19.75 -11.24 -15.10
CA LEU A 55 -21.07 -10.84 -15.58
C LEU A 55 -21.00 -10.15 -16.96
N ILE A 56 -19.99 -9.28 -17.16
CA ILE A 56 -19.79 -8.54 -18.42
C ILE A 56 -19.17 -9.41 -19.51
N ASN A 57 -18.35 -10.41 -19.17
CA ASN A 57 -17.77 -11.35 -20.15
C ASN A 57 -18.81 -12.11 -20.96
N VAL A 58 -20.07 -12.11 -20.50
CA VAL A 58 -21.22 -12.64 -21.26
C VAL A 58 -21.52 -11.78 -22.49
N ILE A 59 -21.17 -10.48 -22.47
CA ILE A 59 -21.49 -9.48 -23.49
C ILE A 59 -20.22 -9.04 -24.26
N ILE A 60 -19.11 -8.79 -23.55
CA ILE A 60 -17.84 -8.36 -24.16
C ILE A 60 -16.70 -9.19 -23.56
N PRO A 61 -15.99 -10.00 -24.37
CA PRO A 61 -14.87 -10.80 -23.88
C PRO A 61 -13.66 -9.91 -23.57
N LEU A 62 -13.56 -9.45 -22.32
CA LEU A 62 -12.40 -8.71 -21.82
C LEU A 62 -11.57 -9.60 -20.90
N PRO A 63 -10.26 -9.75 -21.16
CA PRO A 63 -9.39 -10.54 -20.29
C PRO A 63 -9.30 -9.87 -18.91
N PHE A 64 -9.78 -10.57 -17.88
CA PHE A 64 -9.80 -10.10 -16.49
C PHE A 64 -8.44 -9.55 -16.02
N LEU A 65 -7.35 -10.13 -16.53
CA LEU A 65 -5.99 -9.70 -16.23
C LEU A 65 -5.77 -8.21 -16.51
N VAL A 66 -6.32 -7.67 -17.61
CA VAL A 66 -6.16 -6.26 -17.99
C VAL A 66 -6.90 -5.37 -17.00
N THR A 67 -8.15 -5.71 -16.66
CA THR A 67 -8.95 -4.98 -15.66
C THR A 67 -8.30 -5.00 -14.28
N ALA A 68 -7.76 -6.16 -13.87
CA ALA A 68 -7.07 -6.31 -12.59
C ALA A 68 -5.78 -5.47 -12.53
N VAL A 69 -4.97 -5.49 -13.58
CA VAL A 69 -3.72 -4.68 -13.65
C VAL A 69 -4.03 -3.18 -13.61
N LEU A 70 -5.01 -2.71 -14.39
CA LEU A 70 -5.41 -1.31 -14.37
C LEU A 70 -5.92 -0.87 -12.99
N LEU A 71 -6.75 -1.69 -12.35
CA LEU A 71 -7.24 -1.40 -11.01
C LEU A 71 -6.10 -1.31 -10.00
N VAL A 72 -5.13 -2.24 -10.05
CA VAL A 72 -3.94 -2.21 -9.18
C VAL A 72 -3.10 -0.96 -9.41
N ILE A 73 -2.88 -0.54 -10.66
CA ILE A 73 -2.14 0.67 -10.98
C ILE A 73 -2.83 1.91 -10.39
N VAL A 74 -4.15 2.04 -10.58
CA VAL A 74 -4.93 3.16 -10.06
C VAL A 74 -4.89 3.20 -8.53
N LEU A 75 -5.13 2.07 -7.87
CA LEU A 75 -5.12 1.97 -6.41
C LEU A 75 -3.73 2.28 -5.84
N THR A 76 -2.68 1.81 -6.50
CA THR A 76 -1.29 2.10 -6.12
C THR A 76 -0.97 3.57 -6.27
N ALA A 77 -1.36 4.21 -7.38
CA ALA A 77 -1.17 5.64 -7.59
C ALA A 77 -1.88 6.49 -6.54
N VAL A 78 -3.15 6.17 -6.23
CA VAL A 78 -3.91 6.84 -5.17
C VAL A 78 -3.23 6.64 -3.80
N GLY A 79 -2.79 5.42 -3.51
CA GLY A 79 -2.06 5.09 -2.29
C GLY A 79 -0.79 5.93 -2.14
N VAL A 80 0.03 6.03 -3.20
CA VAL A 80 1.26 6.84 -3.22
C VAL A 80 0.96 8.32 -2.96
N VAL A 81 -0.12 8.87 -3.55
CA VAL A 81 -0.52 10.27 -3.33
C VAL A 81 -0.91 10.52 -1.88
N ILE A 82 -1.76 9.66 -1.31
CA ILE A 82 -2.18 9.74 0.10
C ILE A 82 -0.95 9.63 1.01
N TRP A 83 -0.07 8.69 0.70
CA TRP A 83 1.16 8.42 1.44
C TRP A 83 2.08 9.65 1.46
N TYR A 84 2.30 10.24 0.28
CA TYR A 84 3.11 11.45 0.13
C TYR A 84 2.55 12.63 0.94
N ARG A 85 1.23 12.82 0.89
CA ARG A 85 0.55 13.87 1.66
C ARG A 85 0.71 13.67 3.16
N TYR A 86 0.51 12.45 3.66
CA TYR A 86 0.69 12.12 5.07
C TYR A 86 2.15 12.32 5.52
N ALA A 87 3.12 11.84 4.73
CA ALA A 87 4.53 12.01 5.04
C ALA A 87 4.93 13.50 5.11
N GLY A 88 4.38 14.34 4.22
CA GLY A 88 4.56 15.80 4.30
C GLY A 88 4.02 16.40 5.60
N LEU A 89 2.81 15.99 6.03
CA LEU A 89 2.24 16.43 7.31
C LEU A 89 3.12 16.01 8.50
N TYR A 90 3.64 14.79 8.49
CA TYR A 90 4.58 14.31 9.51
C TYR A 90 5.84 15.17 9.59
N VAL A 91 6.44 15.50 8.45
CA VAL A 91 7.66 16.31 8.40
C VAL A 91 7.42 17.71 8.98
N ARG A 92 6.31 18.35 8.60
CA ARG A 92 5.95 19.69 9.13
C ARG A 92 5.74 19.67 10.64
N VAL A 93 4.98 18.69 11.16
CA VAL A 93 4.71 18.56 12.59
C VAL A 93 5.98 18.24 13.37
N ALA A 94 6.82 17.34 12.86
CA ALA A 94 8.08 16.98 13.51
C ALA A 94 9.02 18.20 13.61
N ARG A 95 9.14 18.99 12.55
CA ARG A 95 9.98 20.20 12.56
C ARG A 95 9.41 21.31 13.43
N GLY A 96 8.11 21.56 13.35
CA GLY A 96 7.44 22.56 14.20
C GLY A 96 7.52 22.23 15.70
N SER A 97 7.73 20.95 16.05
CA SER A 97 7.94 20.48 17.43
C SER A 97 9.41 20.26 17.81
N GLY A 98 10.37 20.62 16.94
CA GLY A 98 11.80 20.45 17.18
C GLY A 98 12.28 19.00 17.21
N ARG A 99 11.49 18.05 16.69
CA ARG A 99 11.83 16.62 16.65
C ARG A 99 12.63 16.28 15.40
N ALA A 100 13.57 15.34 15.54
CA ALA A 100 14.34 14.81 14.40
C ALA A 100 13.43 14.04 13.42
N VAL A 101 13.50 14.40 12.14
CA VAL A 101 12.78 13.71 11.07
C VAL A 101 13.51 12.41 10.73
N LYS A 102 12.83 11.26 10.88
CA LYS A 102 13.37 9.92 10.58
C LYS A 102 12.53 9.23 9.50
N PRO A 103 12.69 9.61 8.22
CA PRO A 103 11.85 9.11 7.14
C PRO A 103 11.99 7.60 6.91
N ASP A 104 13.19 7.06 7.12
CA ASP A 104 13.46 5.63 6.97
C ASP A 104 12.69 4.77 7.96
N VAL A 105 12.62 5.23 9.22
CA VAL A 105 11.89 4.52 10.27
C VAL A 105 10.40 4.60 10.02
N LEU A 106 9.89 5.78 9.62
CA LEU A 106 8.48 5.96 9.29
C LEU A 106 8.07 5.05 8.11
N GLY A 107 8.81 5.11 7.01
CA GLY A 107 8.54 4.34 5.80
C GLY A 107 8.72 2.83 6.02
N GLY A 108 9.75 2.43 6.75
CA GLY A 108 10.02 1.03 7.05
C GLY A 108 8.93 0.38 7.90
N VAL A 109 8.50 1.05 8.98
CA VAL A 109 7.42 0.54 9.85
C VAL A 109 6.10 0.48 9.10
N ALA A 110 5.78 1.50 8.31
CA ALA A 110 4.55 1.51 7.53
C ALA A 110 4.52 0.50 6.38
N GLY A 111 5.70 0.09 5.92
CA GLY A 111 5.89 -0.96 4.91
C GLY A 111 5.70 -2.38 5.44
N LEU A 112 5.66 -2.59 6.75
CA LEU A 112 5.59 -3.91 7.39
C LEU A 112 4.47 -4.82 6.85
N PRO A 113 3.23 -4.36 6.64
CA PRO A 113 2.17 -5.22 6.11
C PRO A 113 2.51 -5.78 4.73
N PHE A 114 3.11 -4.96 3.86
CA PHE A 114 3.54 -5.39 2.52
C PHE A 114 4.70 -6.37 2.62
N ALA A 115 5.67 -6.12 3.50
CA ALA A 115 6.78 -7.04 3.74
C ALA A 115 6.29 -8.40 4.27
N ALA A 116 5.33 -8.40 5.19
CA ALA A 116 4.73 -9.63 5.73
C ALA A 116 4.04 -10.43 4.62
N ILE A 117 3.19 -9.80 3.80
CA ILE A 117 2.54 -10.45 2.66
C ILE A 117 3.58 -10.98 1.68
N ALA A 118 4.59 -10.19 1.33
CA ALA A 118 5.65 -10.60 0.41
C ALA A 118 6.38 -11.85 0.91
N LEU A 119 6.72 -11.91 2.21
CA LEU A 119 7.37 -13.05 2.83
C LEU A 119 6.47 -14.29 2.86
N PHE A 120 5.19 -14.14 3.20
CA PHE A 120 4.23 -15.26 3.15
C PHE A 120 4.06 -15.80 1.73
N MET A 121 3.98 -14.92 0.73
CA MET A 121 3.88 -15.34 -0.68
C MET A 121 5.17 -16.00 -1.17
N LEU A 122 6.34 -15.53 -0.74
CA LEU A 122 7.61 -16.15 -1.08
C LEU A 122 7.73 -17.55 -0.44
N ALA A 123 7.34 -17.69 0.83
CA ALA A 123 7.31 -18.98 1.50
C ALA A 123 6.35 -19.96 0.82
N ALA A 124 5.16 -19.48 0.41
CA ALA A 124 4.21 -20.28 -0.37
C ALA A 124 4.79 -20.70 -1.74
N ALA A 125 5.47 -19.79 -2.44
CA ALA A 125 6.13 -20.08 -3.71
C ALA A 125 7.21 -21.16 -3.54
N LEU A 126 8.06 -21.04 -2.52
CA LEU A 126 9.09 -22.04 -2.20
C LEU A 126 8.48 -23.42 -1.89
N LEU A 127 7.39 -23.46 -1.13
CA LEU A 127 6.67 -24.70 -0.84
C LEU A 127 6.10 -25.31 -2.13
N GLN A 128 5.53 -24.50 -3.03
CA GLN A 128 5.04 -24.97 -4.32
C GLN A 128 6.16 -25.48 -5.23
N ILE A 129 7.34 -24.85 -5.23
CA ILE A 129 8.52 -25.34 -5.96
C ILE A 129 8.91 -26.72 -5.42
N LEU A 130 9.03 -26.87 -4.10
CA LEU A 130 9.38 -28.14 -3.48
C LEU A 130 8.39 -29.25 -3.84
N LEU A 131 7.10 -28.96 -3.72
CA LEU A 131 6.03 -29.89 -4.09
C LEU A 131 6.02 -30.19 -5.60
N GLY A 132 6.31 -29.20 -6.44
CA GLY A 132 6.41 -29.34 -7.89
C GLY A 132 7.56 -30.26 -8.30
N ILE A 133 8.72 -30.12 -7.66
CA ILE A 133 9.90 -30.99 -7.87
C ILE A 133 9.58 -32.43 -7.46
N ILE A 134 8.99 -32.63 -6.27
CA ILE A 134 8.67 -33.97 -5.77
C ILE A 134 7.61 -34.67 -6.64
N SER A 135 6.64 -33.91 -7.16
CA SER A 135 5.52 -34.45 -7.95
C SER A 135 5.71 -34.39 -9.47
N PHE A 136 6.86 -33.89 -9.96
CA PHE A 136 7.12 -33.62 -11.38
C PHE A 136 5.99 -32.83 -12.07
N SER A 137 5.37 -31.88 -11.36
CA SER A 137 4.22 -31.11 -11.84
C SER A 137 4.66 -29.74 -12.36
N SER A 138 4.51 -29.52 -13.66
CA SER A 138 4.76 -28.23 -14.32
C SER A 138 3.80 -27.13 -13.86
N ASP A 139 2.55 -27.48 -13.56
CA ASP A 139 1.53 -26.50 -13.15
C ASP A 139 1.87 -25.86 -11.80
N ARG A 140 2.39 -26.66 -10.85
CA ARG A 140 2.88 -26.16 -9.55
C ARG A 140 4.07 -25.22 -9.68
N LEU A 141 4.95 -25.47 -10.65
CA LEU A 141 6.08 -24.57 -10.95
C LEU A 141 5.59 -23.23 -11.52
N ILE A 142 4.58 -23.25 -12.39
CA ILE A 142 3.98 -22.04 -12.95
C ILE A 142 3.29 -21.22 -11.85
N ASP A 143 2.54 -21.87 -10.96
CA ASP A 143 1.88 -21.18 -9.84
C ASP A 143 2.89 -20.62 -8.83
N ALA A 144 4.01 -21.31 -8.60
CA ALA A 144 5.10 -20.78 -7.80
C ALA A 144 5.73 -19.53 -8.42
N LEU A 145 5.98 -19.53 -9.74
CA LEU A 145 6.51 -18.36 -10.45
C LEU A 145 5.56 -17.16 -10.35
N ARG A 146 4.25 -17.40 -10.47
CA ARG A 146 3.22 -16.35 -10.26
C ARG A 146 3.28 -15.81 -8.85
N GLN A 147 3.34 -16.67 -7.83
CA GLN A 147 3.43 -16.25 -6.43
C GLN A 147 4.72 -15.48 -6.13
N ALA A 148 5.85 -15.88 -6.70
CA ALA A 148 7.11 -15.16 -6.60
C ALA A 148 7.04 -13.77 -7.25
N GLY A 149 6.40 -13.66 -8.41
CA GLY A 149 6.14 -12.37 -9.07
C GLY A 149 5.30 -11.43 -8.20
N PHE A 150 4.22 -11.93 -7.59
CA PHE A 150 3.41 -11.15 -6.65
C PHE A 150 4.18 -10.75 -5.38
N SER A 151 5.01 -11.65 -4.84
CA SER A 151 5.90 -11.34 -3.71
C SER A 151 6.84 -10.17 -4.05
N GLY A 152 7.47 -10.20 -5.23
CA GLY A 152 8.33 -9.12 -5.71
C GLY A 152 7.60 -7.77 -5.81
N PHE A 153 6.35 -7.77 -6.26
CA PHE A 153 5.52 -6.58 -6.28
C PHE A 153 5.28 -5.99 -4.88
N PHE A 154 4.97 -6.82 -3.89
CA PHE A 154 4.78 -6.35 -2.50
C PHE A 154 6.08 -5.85 -1.86
N PHE A 155 7.23 -6.45 -2.17
CA PHE A 155 8.53 -5.90 -1.77
C PHE A 155 8.81 -4.53 -2.40
N ALA A 156 8.47 -4.36 -3.67
CA ALA A 156 8.59 -3.07 -4.35
C ALA A 156 7.70 -2.00 -3.70
N LEU A 157 6.46 -2.34 -3.32
CA LEU A 157 5.58 -1.45 -2.57
C LEU A 157 6.15 -1.10 -1.18
N CYS A 158 6.74 -2.06 -0.48
CA CYS A 158 7.42 -1.83 0.79
C CYS A 158 8.57 -0.81 0.63
N ALA A 159 9.43 -1.02 -0.37
CA ALA A 159 10.53 -0.10 -0.67
C ALA A 159 10.03 1.29 -1.11
N ALA A 160 8.91 1.34 -1.85
CA ALA A 160 8.29 2.58 -2.27
C ALA A 160 7.84 3.44 -1.07
N ASN A 161 7.37 2.85 0.03
CA ASN A 161 7.00 3.62 1.22
C ASN A 161 8.18 4.40 1.81
N ILE A 162 9.38 3.79 1.82
CA ILE A 162 10.62 4.45 2.26
C ILE A 162 11.00 5.56 1.27
N ALA A 163 10.98 5.25 -0.04
CA ALA A 163 11.32 6.21 -1.08
C ALA A 163 10.42 7.46 -1.04
N VAL A 164 9.11 7.27 -0.85
CA VAL A 164 8.14 8.38 -0.75
C VAL A 164 8.30 9.16 0.55
N ALA A 165 8.57 8.50 1.68
CA ALA A 165 8.84 9.19 2.95
C ALA A 165 10.10 10.07 2.86
N ARG A 166 11.16 9.57 2.19
CA ARG A 166 12.36 10.35 1.88
C ARG A 166 12.05 11.53 0.98
N ALA A 167 11.34 11.30 -0.13
CA ALA A 167 10.97 12.35 -1.09
C ALA A 167 10.11 13.45 -0.47
N ALA A 168 9.20 13.10 0.44
CA ALA A 168 8.42 14.08 1.18
C ALA A 168 9.29 14.91 2.14
N SER A 169 10.27 14.27 2.78
CA SER A 169 11.17 14.92 3.75
C SER A 169 12.16 15.88 3.09
N THR A 170 12.61 15.59 1.86
CA THR A 170 13.51 16.45 1.11
C THR A 170 12.80 17.65 0.48
N LYS A 171 11.54 17.51 0.03
CA LYS A 171 10.82 18.64 -0.58
C LYS A 171 10.35 19.68 0.42
N GLU A 172 10.08 19.27 1.66
CA GLU A 172 9.67 20.21 2.72
C GLU A 172 10.89 20.85 3.40
N ALA A 173 12.14 20.43 3.10
CA ALA A 173 13.42 21.00 3.58
C ALA A 173 13.71 22.37 2.98
#